data_AF-A0A7W1GNB4-F1
#
_entry.id   AF-A0A7W1GNB4-F1
#
_cell.length_a   1.000
_cell.length_b   1.000
_cell.length_c   1.000
_cell.angle_alpha   90.00
_cell.angle_beta   90.00
_cell.angle_gamma   90.00
#
_symmetry.space_group_name_H-M   'P 1'
#
loop_
_entity.id
_entity.type
_entity.pdbx_description
1 polymer ?
#
loop_
_entity_poly.entity_id
_entity_poly.type
_entity_poly.pdbx_seq_one_letter_code
_entity_poly.pdbx_strand_id
1 'polypeptide(L)'
;MTVLTGQLVNSTDESKNDVFDGYAVTTTFLVAAEDDAGAFVHQSLTVRIIGFNNTFGLDLPPLESISREAELKVRVQDRSGAMVADEVGLAWSALRKLIDSGKPLRIDVRPTEETSTPVTLNGKLVFRDDPDRETGFAGYRVTATYTVRDELVGAFTPGTASVDIVDGNTFRLDLPDREELGTADVRVAAKQPDGQVADTADVPVAELDEAVVLTVDPVRPVVLADGGAP
;
A
#
# COMPACT_ATOMS: atom_id res chain seq x y z
N MET A 1 -12.76 1.87 -14.72
CA MET A 1 -12.43 1.56 -13.32
C MET A 1 -12.38 2.88 -12.58
N THR A 2 -13.04 2.97 -11.43
CA THR A 2 -13.17 4.22 -10.68
C THR A 2 -12.50 4.05 -9.33
N VAL A 3 -11.56 4.94 -8.97
CA VAL A 3 -10.86 4.83 -7.68
C VAL A 3 -11.53 5.73 -6.64
N LEU A 4 -11.98 5.14 -5.54
CA LEU A 4 -12.35 5.86 -4.33
C LEU A 4 -11.14 5.88 -3.39
N THR A 5 -10.55 7.06 -3.19
CA THR A 5 -9.49 7.25 -2.19
C THR A 5 -10.09 7.56 -0.82
N GLY A 6 -9.48 7.07 0.25
CA GLY A 6 -9.84 7.44 1.61
C GLY A 6 -8.63 7.58 2.53
N GLN A 7 -8.89 8.11 3.72
CA GLN A 7 -7.92 8.37 4.76
C GLN A 7 -8.52 8.05 6.14
N LEU A 8 -7.83 7.23 6.91
CA LEU A 8 -8.09 6.99 8.31
C LEU A 8 -7.48 8.13 9.14
N VAL A 9 -8.24 8.64 10.09
CA VAL A 9 -7.86 9.77 10.94
C VAL A 9 -8.01 9.33 12.39
N ASN A 10 -7.01 9.51 13.24
CA ASN A 10 -7.18 9.23 14.65
C ASN A 10 -8.11 10.28 15.27
N SER A 11 -9.26 9.81 15.75
CA SER A 11 -10.29 10.62 16.41
C SER A 11 -9.88 11.18 17.78
N THR A 12 -8.81 10.64 18.37
CA THR A 12 -8.33 11.02 19.71
C THR A 12 -7.15 11.98 19.68
N ASP A 13 -6.39 12.04 18.58
CA ASP A 13 -5.26 12.96 18.40
C ASP A 13 -4.88 13.07 16.91
N GLU A 14 -5.28 14.16 16.24
CA GLU A 14 -4.97 14.40 14.83
C GLU A 14 -3.47 14.63 14.56
N SER A 15 -2.66 14.85 15.61
CA SER A 15 -1.23 15.15 15.51
C SER A 15 -0.31 13.94 15.67
N LYS A 16 -0.88 12.76 15.97
CA LYS A 16 -0.12 11.51 16.08
C LYS A 16 0.02 10.83 14.72
N ASN A 17 1.24 10.39 14.43
CA ASN A 17 1.51 9.41 13.38
C ASN A 17 1.07 8.03 13.87
N ASP A 18 -0.24 7.81 13.97
CA ASP A 18 -0.74 6.49 14.37
C ASP A 18 -0.54 5.48 13.25
N VAL A 19 -0.17 4.29 13.68
CA VAL A 19 0.01 3.12 12.84
C VAL A 19 -1.37 2.47 12.71
N PHE A 20 -2.02 2.66 11.56
CA PHE A 20 -3.22 1.89 11.19
C PHE A 20 -2.85 0.58 10.48
N ASP A 21 -1.59 0.18 10.52
CA ASP A 21 -1.10 -1.04 9.89
C ASP A 21 -1.93 -2.25 10.32
N GLY A 22 -2.33 -3.07 9.35
CA GLY A 22 -3.18 -4.23 9.52
C GLY A 22 -4.69 -3.93 9.59
N TYR A 23 -5.11 -2.66 9.66
CA TYR A 23 -6.52 -2.30 9.68
C TYR A 23 -7.18 -2.67 8.34
N ALA A 24 -8.37 -3.24 8.40
CA ALA A 24 -9.14 -3.63 7.23
C ALA A 24 -10.26 -2.62 6.97
N VAL A 25 -10.23 -1.99 5.79
CA VAL A 25 -11.30 -1.14 5.27
C VAL A 25 -12.12 -1.95 4.28
N THR A 26 -13.32 -2.35 4.69
CA THR A 26 -14.24 -3.13 3.85
C THR A 26 -15.38 -2.27 3.36
N THR A 27 -15.63 -2.32 2.06
CA THR A 27 -16.68 -1.57 1.39
C THR A 27 -17.67 -2.51 0.73
N THR A 28 -18.97 -2.29 0.96
CA THR A 28 -20.05 -3.09 0.38
C THR A 28 -20.99 -2.20 -0.42
N PHE A 29 -21.35 -2.62 -1.63
CA PHE A 29 -22.23 -1.88 -2.53
C PHE A 29 -23.03 -2.84 -3.43
N LEU A 30 -24.09 -2.32 -4.07
CA LEU A 30 -24.90 -3.07 -5.03
C LEU A 30 -24.50 -2.68 -6.45
N VAL A 31 -24.23 -3.67 -7.29
CA VAL A 31 -23.93 -3.51 -8.72
C VAL A 31 -25.04 -4.13 -9.53
N ALA A 32 -25.46 -3.48 -10.61
CA ALA A 32 -26.36 -4.07 -11.58
C ALA A 32 -25.67 -5.27 -12.25
N ALA A 33 -26.32 -6.44 -12.24
CA ALA A 33 -25.95 -7.55 -13.10
C ALA A 33 -26.41 -7.19 -14.52
N GLU A 34 -25.57 -7.45 -15.53
CA GLU A 34 -25.90 -7.28 -16.95
C GLU A 34 -26.91 -8.33 -17.45
N ASP A 35 -27.95 -8.65 -16.68
CA ASP A 35 -29.06 -9.44 -17.17
C ASP A 35 -30.22 -8.54 -17.61
N ASP A 36 -30.95 -8.97 -18.64
CA ASP A 36 -32.14 -8.28 -19.16
C ASP A 36 -33.29 -8.21 -18.14
N ALA A 37 -33.10 -8.76 -16.92
CA ALA A 37 -34.06 -8.80 -15.83
C ALA A 37 -33.83 -7.72 -14.76
N GLY A 38 -32.72 -6.98 -14.81
CA GLY A 38 -32.42 -5.88 -13.88
C GLY A 38 -32.02 -6.36 -12.49
N ALA A 39 -31.36 -7.51 -12.37
CA ALA A 39 -30.89 -8.01 -11.08
C ALA A 39 -29.76 -7.16 -10.50
N PHE A 40 -29.67 -7.08 -9.17
CA PHE A 40 -28.56 -6.45 -8.47
C PHE A 40 -27.81 -7.49 -7.63
N VAL A 41 -26.48 -7.38 -7.58
CA VAL A 41 -25.60 -8.26 -6.80
C VAL A 41 -24.84 -7.42 -5.79
N HIS A 42 -24.77 -7.91 -4.54
CA HIS A 42 -23.90 -7.33 -3.53
C HIS A 42 -22.45 -7.64 -3.84
N GLN A 43 -21.61 -6.62 -3.88
CA GLN A 43 -20.17 -6.75 -3.99
C GLN A 43 -19.51 -6.18 -2.74
N SER A 44 -18.37 -6.79 -2.38
CA SER A 44 -17.55 -6.42 -1.25
C SER A 44 -16.13 -6.25 -1.72
N LEU A 45 -15.49 -5.14 -1.34
CA LEU A 45 -14.07 -4.88 -1.57
C LEU A 45 -13.41 -4.63 -0.23
N THR A 46 -12.28 -5.26 0.04
CA THR A 46 -11.52 -5.06 1.27
C THR A 46 -10.11 -4.61 0.93
N VAL A 47 -9.68 -3.53 1.58
CA VAL A 47 -8.31 -3.03 1.53
C VAL A 47 -7.72 -3.16 2.93
N ARG A 48 -6.51 -3.72 3.02
CA ARG A 48 -5.74 -3.69 4.26
C ARG A 48 -4.77 -2.51 4.22
N ILE A 49 -4.73 -1.76 5.31
CA ILE A 49 -3.76 -0.70 5.52
C ILE A 49 -2.41 -1.34 5.87
N ILE A 50 -1.34 -0.82 5.28
CA ILE A 50 0.02 -1.33 5.49
C ILE A 50 0.92 -0.19 5.98
N GLY A 51 1.59 -0.41 7.11
CA GLY A 51 2.51 0.53 7.75
C GLY A 51 1.81 1.82 8.23
N PHE A 52 2.54 2.95 8.18
CA PHE A 52 2.04 4.27 8.59
C PHE A 52 1.11 4.93 7.55
N ASN A 53 0.84 4.26 6.42
CA ASN A 53 -0.03 4.82 5.38
C ASN A 53 -1.47 4.84 5.86
N ASN A 54 -1.92 5.95 6.41
CA ASN A 54 -3.31 6.11 6.79
C ASN A 54 -4.26 6.28 5.60
N THR A 55 -3.80 6.11 4.36
CA THR A 55 -4.61 6.27 3.14
C THR A 55 -4.89 4.93 2.45
N PHE A 56 -6.04 4.82 1.79
CA PHE A 56 -6.43 3.64 1.00
C PHE A 56 -7.04 4.04 -0.35
N GLY A 57 -7.01 3.12 -1.31
CA GLY A 57 -7.70 3.22 -2.59
C GLY A 57 -8.57 2.00 -2.81
N LEU A 58 -9.84 2.21 -3.15
CA LEU A 58 -10.79 1.16 -3.51
C LEU A 58 -11.11 1.27 -5.00
N ASP A 59 -10.82 0.21 -5.73
CA ASP A 59 -11.15 0.11 -7.15
C ASP A 59 -12.60 -0.30 -7.33
N LEU A 60 -13.48 0.70 -7.39
CA LEU A 60 -14.89 0.51 -7.66
C LEU A 60 -15.10 0.15 -9.14
N PRO A 61 -16.17 -0.61 -9.46
CA PRO A 61 -16.62 -0.73 -10.83
C PRO A 61 -17.00 0.64 -11.40
N PRO A 62 -17.22 0.73 -12.73
CA PRO A 62 -17.74 1.95 -13.33
C PRO A 62 -18.98 2.44 -12.57
N LEU A 63 -19.06 3.75 -12.34
CA LEU A 63 -20.07 4.34 -11.48
C LEU A 63 -21.49 4.05 -12.00
N GLU A 64 -21.66 4.07 -13.32
CA GLU A 64 -22.88 3.70 -14.01
C GLU A 64 -23.40 2.30 -13.68
N SER A 65 -22.54 1.38 -13.24
CA SER A 65 -22.90 0.02 -12.86
C SER A 65 -23.34 -0.11 -11.41
N ILE A 66 -23.07 0.90 -10.55
CA ILE A 66 -23.45 0.88 -9.13
C ILE A 66 -24.89 1.38 -8.98
N SER A 67 -25.68 0.69 -8.16
CA SER A 67 -27.05 1.08 -7.87
C SER A 67 -27.11 2.48 -7.25
N ARG A 68 -27.98 3.33 -7.80
CA ARG A 68 -28.20 4.69 -7.28
C ARG A 68 -29.08 4.73 -6.04
N GLU A 69 -29.79 3.64 -5.78
CA GLU A 69 -30.75 3.49 -4.68
C GLU A 69 -30.10 2.91 -3.43
N ALA A 70 -28.92 2.30 -3.57
CA ALA A 70 -28.16 1.73 -2.47
C ALA A 70 -27.03 2.66 -2.01
N GLU A 71 -26.75 2.62 -0.71
CA GLU A 71 -25.57 3.26 -0.14
C GLU A 71 -24.35 2.35 -0.28
N LEU A 72 -23.21 2.96 -0.55
CA LEU A 72 -21.92 2.31 -0.36
C LEU A 72 -21.60 2.36 1.13
N LYS A 73 -21.41 1.19 1.74
CA LYS A 73 -21.13 1.05 3.17
C LYS A 73 -19.65 0.79 3.38
N VAL A 74 -19.00 1.55 4.25
CA VAL A 74 -17.59 1.37 4.60
C VAL A 74 -17.48 1.01 6.08
N ARG A 75 -16.71 -0.04 6.37
CA ARG A 75 -16.37 -0.50 7.71
C ARG A 75 -14.86 -0.48 7.89
N VAL A 76 -14.42 -0.12 9.09
CA VAL A 76 -13.00 -0.18 9.47
C VAL A 76 -12.88 -1.08 10.68
N GLN A 77 -12.04 -2.10 10.54
CA GLN A 77 -11.72 -3.04 11.61
C GLN A 77 -10.22 -2.99 11.90
N ASP A 78 -9.81 -3.15 13.16
CA ASP A 78 -8.41 -3.34 13.52
C ASP A 78 -7.93 -4.77 13.19
N ARG A 79 -6.69 -5.08 13.59
CA ARG A 79 -6.06 -6.40 13.39
C ARG A 79 -6.85 -7.53 14.04
N SER A 80 -7.43 -7.27 15.22
CA SER A 80 -8.26 -8.23 15.96
C SER A 80 -9.63 -8.47 15.31
N GLY A 81 -10.00 -7.66 14.32
CA GLY A 81 -11.31 -7.66 13.68
C GLY A 81 -12.36 -6.83 14.44
N ALA A 82 -11.97 -6.09 15.47
CA ALA A 82 -12.88 -5.21 16.19
C ALA A 82 -13.21 -3.97 15.36
N MET A 83 -14.46 -3.52 15.42
CA MET A 83 -14.88 -2.27 14.76
C MET A 83 -14.26 -1.08 15.50
N VAL A 84 -13.43 -0.32 14.78
CA VAL A 84 -12.69 0.83 15.31
C VAL A 84 -13.19 2.16 14.76
N ALA A 85 -14.16 2.13 13.85
CA ALA A 85 -14.90 3.29 13.38
C ALA A 85 -16.39 2.95 13.26
N ASP A 86 -17.24 3.96 13.31
CA ASP A 86 -18.66 3.81 12.95
C ASP A 86 -18.79 3.46 11.46
N GLU A 87 -19.78 2.65 11.09
CA GLU A 87 -20.05 2.32 9.67
C GLU A 87 -20.41 3.61 8.91
N VAL A 88 -19.67 3.89 7.83
CA VAL A 88 -19.90 5.06 6.98
C VAL A 88 -20.78 4.66 5.80
N GLY A 89 -21.98 5.24 5.71
CA GLY A 89 -22.86 5.13 4.55
C GLY A 89 -22.67 6.31 3.59
N LEU A 90 -22.33 6.02 2.33
CA LEU A 90 -22.26 7.00 1.26
C LEU A 90 -23.42 6.80 0.27
N ALA A 91 -24.39 7.71 0.31
CA ALA A 91 -25.39 7.81 -0.73
C ALA A 91 -24.75 8.11 -2.10
N TRP A 92 -25.41 7.69 -3.18
CA TRP A 92 -24.91 7.82 -4.55
C TRP A 92 -24.40 9.22 -4.92
N SER A 93 -25.17 10.26 -4.55
CA SER A 93 -24.82 11.65 -4.83
C SER A 93 -23.55 12.11 -4.09
N ALA A 94 -23.33 11.61 -2.86
CA ALA A 94 -22.15 11.90 -2.07
C ALA A 94 -20.92 11.17 -2.62
N LEU A 95 -21.06 9.88 -2.97
CA LEU A 95 -20.01 9.09 -3.59
C LEU A 95 -19.50 9.75 -4.89
N ARG A 96 -20.44 10.13 -5.78
CA ARG A 96 -20.09 10.81 -7.03
C ARG A 96 -19.36 12.13 -6.79
N LYS A 97 -19.88 12.96 -5.89
CA LYS A 97 -19.24 14.24 -5.54
C LYS A 97 -17.84 14.04 -4.98
N LEU A 98 -17.64 13.01 -4.16
CA LEU A 98 -16.35 12.71 -3.57
C LEU A 98 -15.33 12.32 -4.65
N ILE A 99 -15.70 11.40 -5.54
CA ILE A 99 -14.87 10.96 -6.68
C ILE A 99 -14.55 12.13 -7.61
N ASP A 100 -15.57 12.90 -8.02
CA ASP A 100 -15.41 14.05 -8.93
C ASP A 100 -14.50 15.14 -8.30
N SER A 101 -14.49 15.26 -6.98
CA SER A 101 -13.67 16.24 -6.26
C SER A 101 -12.22 15.81 -6.04
N GLY A 102 -11.90 14.52 -6.21
CA GLY A 102 -10.60 13.93 -5.89
C GLY A 102 -10.22 13.99 -4.41
N LYS A 103 -11.15 14.36 -3.52
CA LYS A 103 -10.90 14.42 -2.07
C LYS A 103 -11.02 13.03 -1.44
N PRO A 104 -10.15 12.68 -0.48
CA PRO A 104 -10.26 11.39 0.19
C PRO A 104 -11.50 11.33 1.10
N LEU A 105 -12.15 10.17 1.15
CA LEU A 105 -13.09 9.83 2.21
C LEU A 105 -12.35 9.80 3.55
N ARG A 106 -12.61 10.74 4.45
CA ARG A 106 -12.03 10.73 5.79
C ARG A 106 -12.89 9.86 6.71
N ILE A 107 -12.26 8.94 7.43
CA ILE A 107 -12.91 8.06 8.40
C ILE A 107 -12.20 8.23 9.74
N ASP A 108 -12.95 8.66 10.74
CA ASP A 108 -12.46 8.83 12.11
C ASP A 108 -12.41 7.48 12.80
N VAL A 109 -11.21 7.09 13.21
CA VAL A 109 -10.89 5.81 13.83
C VAL A 109 -10.56 6.05 15.30
N ARG A 110 -11.03 5.17 16.18
CA ARG A 110 -10.65 5.07 17.59
C ARG A 110 -9.63 3.94 17.70
N PRO A 111 -8.32 4.25 17.76
CA PRO A 111 -7.30 3.21 17.86
C PRO A 111 -7.52 2.40 19.13
N THR A 112 -7.51 1.08 18.99
CA THR A 112 -7.34 0.16 20.10
C THR A 112 -5.87 0.22 20.52
N GLU A 113 -5.59 0.33 21.82
CA GLU A 113 -4.21 0.36 22.35
C GLU A 113 -3.52 -0.99 22.11
N GLU A 114 -2.99 -1.20 20.91
CA GLU A 114 -2.01 -2.25 20.65
C GLU A 114 -0.62 -1.62 20.54
N THR A 115 0.25 -2.03 21.45
CA THR A 115 1.65 -1.64 21.47
C THR A 115 2.43 -2.45 20.43
N SER A 116 2.17 -2.21 19.14
CA SER A 116 2.99 -2.77 18.06
C SER A 116 4.27 -1.94 17.93
N THR A 117 5.42 -2.62 17.77
CA THR A 117 6.71 -1.96 17.51
C THR A 117 7.23 -2.45 16.15
N PRO A 118 6.88 -1.77 15.04
CA PRO A 118 7.19 -2.24 13.70
C PRO A 118 8.70 -2.35 13.47
N VAL A 119 9.12 -3.35 12.72
CA VAL A 119 10.54 -3.54 12.38
C VAL A 119 10.91 -2.59 11.26
N THR A 120 11.96 -1.79 11.46
CA THR A 120 12.45 -0.88 10.43
C THR A 120 13.61 -1.51 9.66
N LEU A 121 13.38 -1.84 8.39
CA LEU A 121 14.43 -2.26 7.46
C LEU A 121 15.07 -1.05 6.81
N ASN A 122 16.36 -0.85 7.03
CA ASN A 122 17.13 0.25 6.44
C ASN A 122 18.09 -0.27 5.37
N GLY A 123 18.41 0.58 4.40
CA GLY A 123 19.44 0.22 3.43
C GLY A 123 19.84 1.36 2.51
N LYS A 124 20.69 1.03 1.54
CA LYS A 124 21.12 1.95 0.49
C LYS A 124 21.29 1.27 -0.86
N LEU A 125 21.12 2.06 -1.90
CA LEU A 125 21.47 1.75 -3.27
C LEU A 125 22.90 2.23 -3.54
N VAL A 126 23.66 1.43 -4.29
CA VAL A 126 25.00 1.80 -4.76
C VAL A 126 25.09 1.49 -6.25
N PHE A 127 25.76 2.34 -7.03
CA PHE A 127 26.06 1.99 -8.40
C PHE A 127 27.23 1.02 -8.45
N ARG A 128 27.13 -0.02 -9.29
CA ARG A 128 28.19 -1.03 -9.43
C ARG A 128 29.55 -0.42 -9.78
N ASP A 129 29.56 0.58 -10.66
CA ASP A 129 30.78 1.23 -11.16
C ASP A 129 31.20 2.46 -10.34
N ASP A 130 30.36 2.92 -9.40
CA ASP A 130 30.60 4.12 -8.60
C ASP A 130 29.89 4.00 -7.23
N PRO A 131 30.44 3.20 -6.29
CA PRO A 131 29.78 2.86 -5.04
C PRO A 131 29.70 4.03 -4.04
N ASP A 132 30.54 5.05 -4.21
CA ASP A 132 30.56 6.25 -3.36
C ASP A 132 29.56 7.31 -3.83
N ARG A 133 28.91 7.10 -4.98
CA ARG A 133 27.91 8.01 -5.52
C ARG A 133 26.61 7.93 -4.72
N GLU A 134 26.18 9.07 -4.19
CA GLU A 134 24.98 9.20 -3.36
C GLU A 134 23.75 9.70 -4.12
N THR A 135 23.87 10.07 -5.40
CA THR A 135 22.78 10.70 -6.19
C THR A 135 22.54 9.99 -7.52
N GLY A 136 21.37 10.20 -8.13
CA GLY A 136 21.01 9.59 -9.42
C GLY A 136 20.17 8.32 -9.32
N PHE A 137 19.68 7.99 -8.13
CA PHE A 137 18.75 6.89 -7.89
C PHE A 137 17.28 7.31 -7.93
N ALA A 138 16.99 8.57 -8.29
CA ALA A 138 15.63 9.07 -8.39
C ALA A 138 14.82 8.21 -9.38
N GLY A 139 13.64 7.76 -8.94
CA GLY A 139 12.75 6.88 -9.72
C GLY A 139 13.03 5.38 -9.57
N TYR A 140 14.08 4.97 -8.83
CA TYR A 140 14.18 3.58 -8.40
C TYR A 140 13.12 3.28 -7.34
N ARG A 141 12.60 2.05 -7.36
CA ARG A 141 11.68 1.53 -6.34
C ARG A 141 12.33 0.37 -5.60
N VAL A 142 12.39 0.45 -4.27
CA VAL A 142 12.79 -0.68 -3.43
C VAL A 142 11.55 -1.39 -2.92
N THR A 143 11.53 -2.72 -2.97
CA THR A 143 10.40 -3.56 -2.54
C THR A 143 10.91 -4.69 -1.66
N ALA A 144 10.36 -4.83 -0.45
CA ALA A 144 10.54 -5.99 0.41
C ALA A 144 9.32 -6.90 0.31
N THR A 145 9.53 -8.20 0.09
CA THR A 145 8.51 -9.25 0.13
C THR A 145 8.82 -10.21 1.26
N TYR A 146 7.82 -10.53 2.06
CA TYR A 146 7.94 -11.32 3.28
C TYR A 146 6.69 -12.17 3.50
N THR A 147 6.68 -12.99 4.54
CA THR A 147 5.44 -13.62 5.03
C THR A 147 5.06 -13.01 6.37
N VAL A 148 3.77 -12.83 6.62
CA VAL A 148 3.24 -12.26 7.85
C VAL A 148 2.09 -13.12 8.37
N ARG A 149 2.02 -13.29 9.68
CA ARG A 149 0.96 -14.03 10.36
C ARG A 149 -0.34 -13.25 10.22
N ASP A 150 -1.34 -13.86 9.58
CA ASP A 150 -2.72 -13.38 9.62
C ASP A 150 -3.40 -14.00 10.86
N GLU A 151 -3.70 -13.16 11.85
CA GLU A 151 -4.30 -13.60 13.12
C GLU A 151 -5.73 -14.12 12.99
N LEU A 152 -6.46 -13.70 11.96
CA LEU A 152 -7.85 -14.11 11.74
C LEU A 152 -7.95 -15.55 11.25
N VAL A 153 -6.97 -15.98 10.45
CA VAL A 153 -6.92 -17.34 9.87
C VAL A 153 -5.81 -18.20 10.48
N GLY A 154 -4.97 -17.65 11.35
CA GLY A 154 -3.85 -18.35 11.99
C GLY A 154 -2.79 -18.83 10.99
N ALA A 155 -2.70 -18.21 9.80
CA ALA A 155 -1.87 -18.64 8.70
C ALA A 155 -0.90 -17.55 8.26
N PHE A 156 0.26 -17.93 7.74
CA PHE A 156 1.19 -16.98 7.15
C PHE A 156 0.78 -16.65 5.72
N THR A 157 0.68 -15.36 5.41
CA THR A 157 0.32 -14.84 4.08
C THR A 157 1.45 -13.98 3.52
N PRO A 158 1.60 -13.88 2.19
CA PRO A 158 2.59 -12.98 1.60
C PRO A 158 2.28 -11.52 1.91
N GLY A 159 3.29 -10.77 2.35
CA GLY A 159 3.27 -9.33 2.57
C GLY A 159 4.27 -8.61 1.66
N THR A 160 4.06 -7.31 1.46
CA THR A 160 4.95 -6.49 0.63
C THR A 160 5.00 -5.06 1.16
N ALA A 161 6.21 -4.50 1.25
CA ALA A 161 6.46 -3.08 1.54
C ALA A 161 7.30 -2.48 0.41
N SER A 162 7.10 -1.21 0.06
CA SER A 162 7.89 -0.55 -0.98
C SER A 162 8.06 0.93 -0.76
N VAL A 163 9.16 1.49 -1.28
CA VAL A 163 9.47 2.91 -1.26
C VAL A 163 10.07 3.35 -2.59
N ASP A 164 9.64 4.51 -3.07
CA ASP A 164 10.23 5.17 -4.24
C ASP A 164 11.36 6.11 -3.78
N ILE A 165 12.51 6.00 -4.43
CA ILE A 165 13.64 6.89 -4.16
C ILE A 165 13.39 8.19 -4.91
N VAL A 166 13.19 9.28 -4.15
CA VAL A 166 12.95 10.62 -4.71
C VAL A 166 14.26 11.39 -4.81
N ASP A 167 15.14 11.23 -3.81
CA ASP A 167 16.45 11.86 -3.73
C ASP A 167 17.39 10.99 -2.88
N GLY A 168 18.70 11.16 -3.07
CA GLY A 168 19.73 10.39 -2.39
C GLY A 168 19.81 8.93 -2.83
N ASN A 169 20.34 8.08 -1.95
CA ASN A 169 20.55 6.65 -2.19
C ASN A 169 20.11 5.76 -1.03
N THR A 170 19.50 6.30 0.02
CA THR A 170 19.09 5.52 1.19
C THR A 170 17.60 5.19 1.13
N PHE A 171 17.21 4.10 1.77
CA PHE A 171 15.82 3.71 1.88
C PHE A 171 15.49 3.20 3.28
N ARG A 172 14.21 3.36 3.63
CA ARG A 172 13.61 2.84 4.85
C ARG A 172 12.30 2.16 4.48
N LEU A 173 12.12 0.93 4.93
CA LEU A 173 10.90 0.16 4.79
C LEU A 173 10.45 -0.25 6.19
N ASP A 174 9.24 0.13 6.56
CA ASP A 174 8.63 -0.33 7.79
C ASP A 174 7.90 -1.65 7.51
N LEU A 175 8.28 -2.69 8.24
CA LEU A 175 7.73 -4.04 8.18
C LEU A 175 6.84 -4.28 9.41
N PRO A 176 5.97 -5.30 9.37
CA PRO A 176 5.23 -5.75 10.55
C PRO A 176 6.16 -6.10 11.73
N ASP A 177 5.56 -6.31 12.89
CA ASP A 177 6.29 -6.65 14.10
C ASP A 177 7.09 -7.96 13.90
N ARG A 178 8.25 -8.06 14.55
CA ARG A 178 9.15 -9.22 14.38
C ARG A 178 8.47 -10.54 14.72
N GLU A 179 7.50 -10.53 15.64
CA GLU A 179 6.70 -11.70 16.03
C GLU A 179 5.64 -12.09 15.00
N GLU A 180 5.23 -11.15 14.14
CA GLU A 180 4.25 -11.38 13.08
C GLU A 180 4.94 -11.85 11.79
N LEU A 181 6.20 -11.50 11.59
CA LEU A 181 6.98 -11.98 10.44
C LEU A 181 7.16 -13.50 10.51
N GLY A 182 6.94 -14.16 9.36
CA GLY A 182 7.24 -15.57 9.21
C GLY A 182 8.73 -15.84 9.34
N THR A 183 9.10 -17.09 9.59
CA THR A 183 10.51 -17.50 9.77
C THR A 183 11.33 -17.52 8.49
N ALA A 184 10.76 -17.05 7.37
CA ALA A 184 11.43 -16.99 6.06
C ALA A 184 12.12 -15.64 5.88
N ASP A 185 13.16 -15.60 5.03
CA ASP A 185 13.90 -14.38 4.74
C ASP A 185 13.00 -13.32 4.09
N VAL A 186 13.28 -12.06 4.40
CA VAL A 186 12.69 -10.90 3.74
C VAL A 186 13.47 -10.65 2.46
N ARG A 187 12.82 -10.86 1.32
CA ARG A 187 13.44 -10.61 0.01
C ARG A 187 13.26 -9.16 -0.39
N VAL A 188 14.36 -8.43 -0.52
CA VAL A 188 14.42 -7.03 -0.92
C VAL A 188 14.86 -6.93 -2.38
N ALA A 189 14.20 -6.10 -3.18
CA ALA A 189 14.50 -5.91 -4.58
C ALA A 189 14.53 -4.42 -4.93
N ALA A 190 15.57 -3.98 -5.65
CA ALA A 190 15.59 -2.67 -6.29
C ALA A 190 15.08 -2.82 -7.73
N LYS A 191 14.16 -1.94 -8.13
CA LYS A 191 13.63 -1.84 -9.50
C LYS A 191 14.00 -0.50 -10.09
N GLN A 192 14.36 -0.51 -11.37
CA GLN A 192 14.62 0.68 -12.17
C GLN A 192 13.29 1.40 -12.50
N PRO A 193 13.34 2.67 -12.95
CA PRO A 193 12.15 3.41 -13.38
C PRO A 193 11.34 2.73 -14.49
N ASP A 194 11.96 1.86 -15.30
CA ASP A 194 11.30 1.08 -16.35
C ASP A 194 10.61 -0.20 -15.83
N GLY A 195 10.70 -0.46 -14.51
CA GLY A 195 10.12 -1.60 -13.83
C GLY A 195 11.00 -2.86 -13.80
N GLN A 196 12.16 -2.88 -14.44
CA GLN A 196 13.08 -4.02 -14.39
C GLN A 196 13.74 -4.13 -13.02
N VAL A 197 13.92 -5.36 -12.54
CA VAL A 197 14.66 -5.63 -11.31
C VAL A 197 16.15 -5.41 -11.56
N ALA A 198 16.73 -4.43 -10.85
CA ALA A 198 18.14 -4.11 -10.91
C ALA A 198 18.99 -5.02 -10.01
N ASP A 199 18.49 -5.31 -8.80
CA ASP A 199 19.18 -6.16 -7.82
C ASP A 199 18.21 -6.75 -6.80
N THR A 200 18.61 -7.83 -6.13
CA THR A 200 17.86 -8.44 -5.02
C THR A 200 18.76 -8.96 -3.91
N ALA A 201 18.32 -8.85 -2.66
CA ALA A 201 18.95 -9.44 -1.48
C ALA A 201 17.90 -10.19 -0.64
N ASP A 202 18.27 -11.35 -0.10
CA ASP A 202 17.47 -12.08 0.88
C ASP A 202 18.03 -11.76 2.28
N VAL A 203 17.20 -11.21 3.17
CA VAL A 203 17.60 -10.70 4.48
C VAL A 203 16.94 -11.55 5.58
N PRO A 204 17.71 -12.27 6.40
CA PRO A 204 17.15 -13.01 7.53
C PRO A 204 16.37 -12.10 8.47
N VAL A 205 15.24 -12.57 9.02
CA VAL A 205 14.41 -11.79 9.96
C VAL A 205 15.20 -11.34 11.20
N ALA A 206 16.19 -12.14 11.61
CA ALA A 206 17.09 -11.84 12.72
C ALA A 206 18.08 -10.69 12.42
N GLU A 207 18.31 -10.37 11.15
CA GLU A 207 19.29 -9.39 10.68
C GLU A 207 18.61 -8.11 10.13
N LEU A 208 17.29 -7.95 10.30
CA LEU A 208 16.55 -6.78 9.80
C LEU A 208 16.99 -5.44 10.42
N ASP A 209 17.73 -5.50 11.54
CA ASP A 209 18.32 -4.33 12.18
C ASP A 209 19.62 -3.87 11.47
N GLU A 210 20.16 -4.69 10.56
CA GLU A 210 21.34 -4.38 9.74
C GLU A 210 20.97 -3.67 8.44
N ALA A 211 21.88 -2.81 7.94
CA ALA A 211 21.64 -2.05 6.72
C ALA A 211 21.85 -2.90 5.47
N VAL A 212 20.82 -3.00 4.63
CA VAL A 212 20.88 -3.71 3.34
C VAL A 212 21.57 -2.85 2.28
N VAL A 213 22.44 -3.44 1.48
CA VAL A 213 23.06 -2.78 0.32
C VAL A 213 22.62 -3.45 -0.96
N LEU A 214 22.01 -2.69 -1.87
CA LEU A 214 21.62 -3.16 -3.20
C LEU A 214 22.48 -2.48 -4.26
N THR A 215 23.09 -3.27 -5.14
CA THR A 215 24.04 -2.82 -6.16
C THR A 215 23.37 -2.79 -7.53
N VAL A 216 23.09 -1.59 -8.02
CA VAL A 216 22.35 -1.37 -9.27
C VAL A 216 23.25 -0.90 -10.40
N ASP A 217 22.85 -1.21 -11.63
CA ASP A 217 23.45 -0.62 -12.82
C ASP A 217 22.80 0.74 -13.13
N PRO A 218 23.55 1.73 -13.63
CA PRO A 218 22.97 3.00 -14.05
C PRO A 218 22.01 2.79 -15.22
N VAL A 219 20.84 3.44 -15.15
CA VAL A 219 19.88 3.47 -16.26
C VAL A 219 20.60 4.08 -17.46
N ARG A 220 20.87 3.28 -18.49
CA ARG A 220 21.49 3.80 -19.71
C ARG A 220 20.51 4.79 -20.34
N PRO A 221 20.91 6.04 -20.62
CA PRO A 221 20.09 6.90 -21.42
C PRO A 221 19.86 6.20 -22.76
N VAL A 222 18.60 6.10 -23.19
CA VAL A 222 18.28 5.68 -24.54
C VAL A 222 18.90 6.72 -25.45
N VAL A 223 20.04 6.38 -26.05
CA VAL A 223 20.60 7.16 -27.15
C VAL A 223 19.61 6.98 -28.29
N LEU A 224 18.72 7.96 -28.49
CA LEU A 224 18.05 8.12 -29.77
C LEU A 224 19.18 8.25 -30.78
N ALA A 225 19.38 7.23 -31.60
CA ALA A 225 20.27 7.32 -32.74
C ALA A 225 19.81 8.55 -33.52
N ASP A 226 20.64 9.61 -33.53
CA ASP A 226 20.39 10.79 -34.34
C ASP A 226 20.12 10.28 -35.75
N GLY A 227 18.85 10.44 -36.15
CA GLY A 227 18.40 10.19 -37.50
C GLY A 227 19.15 11.13 -38.40
N GLY A 228 20.30 10.67 -38.91
CA GLY A 228 20.94 11.27 -40.05
C GLY A 228 19.93 11.31 -41.18
N ALA A 229 19.56 12.52 -41.59
CA ALA A 229 18.88 12.80 -42.83
C ALA A 229 19.31 14.18 -43.32
N PRO A 230 19.30 14.44 -44.64
CA PRO A 230 19.13 13.53 -45.78
C PRO A 230 20.43 13.22 -46.54
#